data_AF-A0A1E1LYU6-F1
#
_entry.id   AF-A0A1E1LYU6-F1
#
_cell.length_a   1.000
_cell.length_b   1.000
_cell.length_c   1.000
_cell.angle_alpha   90.00
_cell.angle_beta   90.00
_cell.angle_gamma   90.00
#
_symmetry.space_group_name_H-M   'P 1'
#
loop_
_entity.id
_entity.type
_entity.pdbx_description
1 polymer ?
#
loop_
_entity_poly.entity_id
_entity_poly.type
_entity_poly.pdbx_seq_one_letter_code
_entity_poly.pdbx_strand_id
1 'polypeptide(L)'
;MKLLHFPPEIRLPEGIDADDPLHLFTMYFTPEIIQTIVDKTNQYERAPQDEMRPFARALQWYDTTVSELYIYFAIRIYMTYNIQNEISDYWSDKKFIAYHDITQYMARDRFQELHIRVRIAGNKVSGPYKRVDTLSDHAQDMNLSVYVPGRDLAIDECMIRYEGNAKEATTVPNKPTPTGFKHMPGAGNSPVDTKTPPELGSSKRSGKGGNKTQAVVLKLLRRLPLPLTGYGYHCFLDNLFISVKFVSFARSQGFGVTGTCRTNSGIVKELLELKKSDKNDVIPWGQLWSYPTIDGAIDEADHLIAQNSGLREVRRGGHQAIEHWIFRLILVNCYLLAKRAKVEELRKLRFRSQQEFRRLLVEGLISKAKETIVRSPKKRVAVVS
;
A
#
# COMPACT_ATOMS: atom_id res chain seq x y z
N MET A 1 14.58 30.78 -6.39
CA MET A 1 14.34 29.80 -5.30
C MET A 1 15.50 28.82 -5.36
N LYS A 2 16.46 28.89 -4.42
CA LYS A 2 17.54 27.91 -4.37
C LYS A 2 17.05 26.74 -3.53
N LEU A 3 16.72 25.65 -4.19
CA LEU A 3 16.33 24.40 -3.53
C LEU A 3 17.60 23.64 -3.16
N LEU A 4 17.85 23.46 -1.86
CA LEU A 4 18.99 22.67 -1.40
C LEU A 4 18.73 21.21 -1.72
N HIS A 5 19.71 20.53 -2.31
CA HIS A 5 19.62 19.09 -2.52
C HIS A 5 19.95 18.37 -1.21
N PHE A 6 19.08 17.45 -0.80
CA PHE A 6 19.30 16.57 0.33
C PHE A 6 18.88 15.14 -0.05
N PRO A 7 19.69 14.13 0.30
CA PRO A 7 19.39 12.74 -0.02
C PRO A 7 18.27 12.20 0.89
N PRO A 8 17.61 11.10 0.50
CA PRO A 8 16.71 10.39 1.41
C PRO A 8 17.46 9.82 2.61
N GLU A 9 16.74 9.67 3.72
CA GLU A 9 17.25 9.15 4.98
C GLU A 9 16.32 8.06 5.52
N ILE A 10 16.91 6.98 6.04
CA ILE A 10 16.19 5.90 6.72
C ILE A 10 16.55 5.96 8.21
N ARG A 11 15.53 6.01 9.06
CA ARG A 11 15.62 6.12 10.52
C ARG A 11 14.87 4.96 11.16
N LEU A 12 15.51 3.80 11.26
CA LEU A 12 14.86 2.66 11.90
C LEU A 12 14.73 2.91 13.41
N PRO A 13 13.60 2.52 14.05
CA PRO A 13 13.46 2.60 15.49
C PRO A 13 14.50 1.76 16.23
N GLU A 14 14.78 2.12 17.48
CA GLU A 14 15.66 1.33 18.33
C GLU A 14 15.17 -0.12 18.45
N GLY A 15 16.08 -1.08 18.33
CA GLY A 15 15.78 -2.52 18.37
C GLY A 15 15.27 -3.12 17.05
N ILE A 16 15.06 -2.32 15.99
CA ILE A 16 14.72 -2.84 14.66
C ILE A 16 15.98 -3.09 13.85
N ASP A 17 16.25 -4.36 13.59
CA ASP A 17 17.36 -4.78 12.72
C ASP A 17 16.95 -4.73 11.24
N ALA A 18 17.67 -3.94 10.44
CA ALA A 18 17.46 -3.85 9.00
C ALA A 18 17.76 -5.16 8.25
N ASP A 19 18.59 -6.02 8.85
CA ASP A 19 18.96 -7.33 8.32
C ASP A 19 18.02 -8.43 8.85
N ASP A 20 16.98 -8.11 9.62
CA ASP A 20 15.93 -9.07 10.00
C ASP A 20 14.58 -8.71 9.33
N PRO A 21 14.15 -9.46 8.30
CA PRO A 21 12.86 -9.25 7.64
C PRO A 21 11.67 -9.29 8.61
N LEU A 22 11.75 -10.10 9.67
CA LEU A 22 10.69 -10.23 10.66
C LEU A 22 10.59 -8.98 11.54
N HIS A 23 11.71 -8.37 11.92
CA HIS A 23 11.71 -7.08 12.64
C HIS A 23 11.06 -5.99 11.81
N LEU A 24 11.44 -5.87 10.53
CA LEU A 24 10.84 -4.90 9.62
C LEU A 24 9.33 -5.14 9.42
N PHE A 25 8.91 -6.40 9.29
CA PHE A 25 7.49 -6.74 9.14
C PHE A 25 6.67 -6.46 10.42
N THR A 26 7.20 -6.83 11.59
CA THR A 26 6.49 -6.68 12.88
C THR A 26 6.43 -5.24 13.39
N MET A 27 7.23 -4.35 12.81
CA MET A 27 7.07 -2.90 12.99
C MET A 27 5.75 -2.38 12.35
N TYR A 28 5.34 -2.95 11.22
CA TYR A 28 4.04 -2.63 10.60
C TYR A 28 2.89 -3.46 11.19
N PHE A 29 3.15 -4.74 11.45
CA PHE A 29 2.22 -5.66 12.10
C PHE A 29 2.59 -5.86 13.55
N THR A 30 2.39 -4.79 14.33
CA THR A 30 2.65 -4.73 15.76
C THR A 30 1.83 -5.78 16.52
N PRO A 31 2.24 -6.21 17.73
CA PRO A 31 1.45 -7.11 18.56
C PRO A 31 -0.01 -6.63 18.72
N GLU A 32 -0.22 -5.32 18.86
CA GLU A 32 -1.54 -4.69 19.00
C GLU A 32 -2.38 -4.81 17.73
N ILE A 33 -1.79 -4.57 16.55
CA ILE A 33 -2.47 -4.74 15.26
C ILE A 33 -2.80 -6.21 15.01
N ILE A 34 -1.84 -7.10 15.28
CA ILE A 34 -2.03 -8.54 15.15
C ILE A 34 -3.16 -9.03 16.06
N GLN A 35 -3.17 -8.62 17.32
CA GLN A 35 -4.23 -8.97 18.26
C GLN A 35 -5.58 -8.39 17.81
N THR A 36 -5.61 -7.15 17.33
CA THR A 36 -6.82 -6.53 16.77
C THR A 36 -7.38 -7.35 15.61
N ILE A 37 -6.52 -7.79 14.68
CA ILE A 37 -6.95 -8.63 13.56
C ILE A 37 -7.52 -9.96 14.06
N VAL A 38 -6.88 -10.62 15.03
CA VAL A 38 -7.41 -11.85 15.65
C VAL A 38 -8.80 -11.60 16.23
N ASP A 39 -8.95 -10.58 17.06
CA ASP A 39 -10.21 -10.27 17.75
C ASP A 39 -11.34 -9.96 16.76
N LYS A 40 -11.07 -9.14 15.74
CA LYS A 40 -12.08 -8.79 14.72
C LYS A 40 -12.41 -9.96 13.81
N THR A 41 -11.46 -10.85 13.57
CA THR A 41 -11.68 -12.08 12.79
C THR A 41 -12.57 -13.06 13.56
N ASN A 42 -12.36 -13.22 14.87
CA ASN A 42 -13.18 -14.10 15.72
C ASN A 42 -14.59 -13.54 15.94
N GLN A 43 -14.75 -12.21 15.99
CA GLN A 43 -16.05 -11.53 16.05
C GLN A 43 -16.82 -11.55 14.72
N TYR A 44 -16.20 -11.97 13.62
CA TYR A 44 -16.87 -12.00 12.32
C TYR A 44 -17.72 -13.26 12.17
N GLU A 45 -19.03 -13.05 12.12
CA GLU A 45 -20.00 -14.10 11.83
C GLU A 45 -20.17 -14.28 10.32
N ARG A 46 -20.13 -15.53 9.88
CA ARG A 46 -20.33 -15.92 8.48
C ARG A 46 -21.44 -16.95 8.42
N ALA A 47 -22.54 -16.60 7.75
CA ALA A 47 -23.57 -17.56 7.41
C ALA A 47 -23.04 -18.59 6.39
N PRO A 48 -23.47 -19.87 6.48
CA PRO A 48 -23.22 -20.83 5.42
C PRO A 48 -23.87 -20.35 4.12
N GLN A 49 -23.26 -20.70 2.98
CA GLN A 49 -23.79 -20.34 1.67
C GLN A 49 -25.05 -21.14 1.31
N ASP A 50 -25.23 -22.28 1.98
CA ASP A 50 -26.36 -23.20 1.86
C ASP A 50 -26.69 -23.70 3.27
N GLU A 51 -27.81 -23.26 3.83
CA GLU A 51 -28.26 -23.59 5.19
C GLU A 51 -28.64 -25.08 5.34
N MET A 52 -28.88 -25.78 4.22
CA MET A 52 -29.23 -27.20 4.22
C MET A 52 -28.02 -28.12 4.39
N ARG A 53 -26.80 -27.58 4.46
CA ARG A 53 -25.55 -28.35 4.64
C ARG A 53 -25.04 -28.23 6.07
N PRO A 54 -25.30 -29.21 6.96
CA PRO A 54 -24.88 -29.15 8.37
C PRO A 54 -23.36 -29.18 8.55
N PHE A 55 -22.62 -29.68 7.56
CA PHE A 55 -21.14 -29.70 7.53
C PHE A 55 -20.54 -28.59 6.68
N ALA A 56 -21.28 -27.50 6.40
CA ALA A 56 -20.72 -26.35 5.72
C ALA A 56 -19.52 -25.82 6.52
N ARG A 57 -18.40 -25.53 5.83
CA ARG A 57 -17.18 -25.02 6.46
C ARG A 57 -17.40 -23.80 7.37
N ALA A 58 -18.40 -22.99 7.04
CA ALA A 58 -18.79 -21.85 7.87
C ALA A 58 -19.24 -22.26 9.30
N LEU A 59 -19.89 -23.42 9.42
CA LEU A 59 -20.42 -23.98 10.68
C LEU A 59 -19.36 -24.69 11.52
N GLN A 60 -18.22 -25.07 10.91
CA GLN A 60 -17.09 -25.72 11.59
C GLN A 60 -16.03 -24.73 12.10
N TRP A 61 -16.36 -23.44 12.11
CA TRP A 61 -15.42 -22.40 12.52
C TRP A 61 -15.10 -22.48 14.01
N TYR A 62 -13.82 -22.30 14.32
CA TYR A 62 -13.32 -22.03 15.66
C TYR A 62 -12.38 -20.83 15.63
N ASP A 63 -12.31 -20.15 16.76
CA ASP A 63 -11.52 -18.94 16.93
C ASP A 63 -10.07 -19.14 16.51
N THR A 64 -9.54 -18.15 15.80
CA THR A 64 -8.13 -18.08 15.47
C THR A 64 -7.30 -17.46 16.58
N THR A 65 -5.99 -17.67 16.50
CA THR A 65 -5.01 -17.20 17.47
C THR A 65 -3.94 -16.36 16.78
N VAL A 66 -3.15 -15.63 17.57
CA VAL A 66 -1.97 -14.89 17.06
C VAL A 66 -1.01 -15.81 16.31
N SER A 67 -0.77 -17.02 16.84
CA SER A 67 0.09 -18.01 16.18
C SER A 67 -0.46 -18.43 14.82
N GLU A 68 -1.74 -18.77 14.74
CA GLU A 68 -2.36 -19.14 13.45
C GLU A 68 -2.34 -17.97 12.46
N LEU A 69 -2.51 -16.73 12.94
CA LEU A 69 -2.48 -15.55 12.08
C LEU A 69 -1.08 -15.32 11.48
N TYR A 70 0.00 -15.55 12.23
CA TYR A 70 1.36 -15.52 11.68
C TYR A 70 1.58 -16.58 10.60
N ILE A 71 1.10 -17.82 10.81
CA ILE A 71 1.15 -18.87 9.78
C ILE A 71 0.31 -18.49 8.55
N TYR A 72 -0.86 -17.88 8.74
CA TYR A 72 -1.68 -17.37 7.65
C TYR A 72 -0.94 -16.32 6.82
N PHE A 73 -0.26 -15.35 7.46
CA PHE A 73 0.57 -14.38 6.74
C PHE A 73 1.77 -15.06 6.04
N ALA A 74 2.42 -16.02 6.68
CA ALA A 74 3.51 -16.77 6.08
C ALA A 74 3.07 -17.48 4.78
N ILE A 75 1.91 -18.15 4.81
CA ILE A 75 1.32 -18.79 3.61
C ILE A 75 0.98 -17.73 2.55
N ARG A 76 0.35 -16.61 2.93
CA ARG A 76 0.05 -15.52 1.98
C ARG A 76 1.31 -14.98 1.32
N ILE A 77 2.39 -14.81 2.07
CA ILE A 77 3.68 -14.31 1.55
C ILE A 77 4.32 -15.36 0.64
N TYR A 78 4.29 -16.64 1.03
CA TYR A 78 4.75 -17.75 0.21
C TYR A 78 4.08 -17.77 -1.18
N MET A 79 2.76 -17.61 -1.21
CA MET A 79 1.97 -17.55 -2.44
C MET A 79 2.31 -16.35 -3.34
N THR A 80 3.10 -15.37 -2.86
CA THR A 80 3.52 -14.22 -3.68
C THR A 80 4.68 -14.54 -4.62
N TYR A 81 5.53 -15.50 -4.25
CA TYR A 81 6.74 -15.88 -5.00
C TYR A 81 6.70 -17.32 -5.48
N ASN A 82 5.77 -18.13 -4.98
CA ASN A 82 5.40 -19.42 -5.54
C ASN A 82 3.96 -19.32 -6.04
N ILE A 83 3.76 -19.19 -7.35
CA ILE A 83 2.45 -18.93 -7.96
C ILE A 83 1.88 -20.24 -8.49
N GLN A 84 0.64 -20.56 -8.11
CA GLN A 84 -0.12 -21.70 -8.63
C GLN A 84 -1.40 -21.23 -9.33
N ASN A 85 -2.13 -22.15 -9.98
CA ASN A 85 -3.38 -21.82 -10.69
C ASN A 85 -4.56 -21.64 -9.76
N GLU A 86 -4.70 -22.48 -8.73
CA GLU A 86 -5.73 -22.39 -7.68
C GLU A 86 -5.17 -22.49 -6.24
N ILE A 87 -5.87 -21.89 -5.26
CA ILE A 87 -5.45 -22.00 -3.84
C ILE A 87 -5.39 -23.47 -3.41
N SER A 88 -6.26 -24.30 -3.96
CA SER A 88 -6.29 -25.75 -3.76
C SER A 88 -4.98 -26.44 -4.16
N ASP A 89 -4.31 -25.97 -5.21
CA ASP A 89 -3.18 -26.65 -5.81
C ASP A 89 -1.98 -26.74 -4.86
N TYR A 90 -1.81 -25.77 -3.96
CA TYR A 90 -0.72 -25.81 -2.98
C TYR A 90 -0.82 -27.03 -2.02
N TRP A 91 -2.02 -27.55 -1.80
CA TRP A 91 -2.28 -28.72 -0.94
C TRP A 91 -2.57 -29.99 -1.76
N SER A 92 -2.30 -30.00 -3.06
CA SER A 92 -2.54 -31.17 -3.89
C SER A 92 -1.44 -32.21 -3.74
N ASP A 93 -1.83 -33.48 -3.65
CA ASP A 93 -0.98 -34.67 -3.64
C ASP A 93 -0.79 -35.30 -5.03
N LYS A 94 -1.27 -34.62 -6.09
CA LYS A 94 -1.14 -35.11 -7.47
C LYS A 94 0.33 -35.20 -7.85
N LYS A 95 0.73 -36.33 -8.45
CA LYS A 95 2.13 -36.64 -8.84
C LYS A 95 2.87 -35.58 -9.67
N PHE A 96 2.16 -34.66 -10.32
CA PHE A 96 2.73 -33.62 -11.18
C PHE A 96 2.70 -32.21 -10.57
N ILE A 97 2.22 -32.06 -9.33
CA ILE A 97 2.21 -30.80 -8.60
C ILE A 97 3.35 -30.82 -7.57
N ALA A 98 4.07 -29.70 -7.45
CA ALA A 98 5.16 -29.58 -6.50
C ALA A 98 4.63 -29.68 -5.06
N TYR A 99 5.37 -30.36 -4.18
CA TYR A 99 5.09 -30.33 -2.76
C TYR A 99 5.48 -28.95 -2.19
N HIS A 100 4.60 -28.39 -1.36
CA HIS A 100 4.79 -27.08 -0.76
C HIS A 100 4.89 -27.19 0.77
N ASP A 101 6.11 -27.21 1.31
CA ASP A 101 6.38 -27.40 2.75
C ASP A 101 5.55 -26.48 3.66
N ILE A 102 5.25 -25.25 3.22
CA ILE A 102 4.48 -24.27 4.00
C ILE A 102 3.06 -24.79 4.36
N THR A 103 2.53 -25.73 3.58
CA THR A 103 1.19 -26.28 3.75
C THR A 103 1.06 -27.26 4.91
N GLN A 104 2.17 -27.77 5.44
CA GLN A 104 2.18 -28.61 6.63
C GLN A 104 1.71 -27.87 7.89
N TYR A 105 1.84 -26.53 7.90
CA TYR A 105 1.54 -25.70 9.08
C TYR A 105 0.06 -25.31 9.20
N MET A 106 -0.73 -25.45 8.13
CA MET A 106 -2.15 -25.14 8.14
C MET A 106 -2.88 -25.91 7.04
N ALA A 107 -3.97 -26.61 7.39
CA ALA A 107 -4.79 -27.31 6.42
C ALA A 107 -5.45 -26.35 5.42
N ARG A 108 -5.64 -26.82 4.17
CA ARG A 108 -6.27 -26.06 3.08
C ARG A 108 -7.56 -25.36 3.49
N ASP A 109 -8.48 -26.12 4.10
CA ASP A 109 -9.81 -25.62 4.43
C ASP A 109 -9.76 -24.57 5.54
N ARG A 110 -8.83 -24.72 6.50
CA ARG A 110 -8.56 -23.70 7.54
C ARG A 110 -8.01 -22.42 6.91
N PHE A 111 -7.04 -22.52 6.01
CA PHE A 111 -6.49 -21.37 5.30
C PHE A 111 -7.58 -20.64 4.51
N GLN A 112 -8.41 -21.37 3.75
CA GLN A 112 -9.49 -20.76 2.96
C GLN A 112 -10.56 -20.08 3.82
N GLU A 113 -10.92 -20.65 4.98
CA GLU A 113 -11.85 -19.99 5.91
C GLU A 113 -11.22 -18.73 6.53
N LEU A 114 -9.96 -18.78 6.95
CA LEU A 114 -9.24 -17.58 7.42
C LEU A 114 -9.18 -16.51 6.33
N HIS A 115 -8.87 -16.90 5.09
CA HIS A 115 -8.80 -15.97 3.97
C HIS A 115 -10.12 -15.25 3.70
N ILE A 116 -11.25 -15.90 4.00
CA ILE A 116 -12.58 -15.28 3.93
C ILE A 116 -12.86 -14.39 5.14
N ARG A 117 -12.44 -14.81 6.33
CA ARG A 117 -12.87 -14.23 7.62
C ARG A 117 -11.96 -13.14 8.16
N VAL A 118 -10.67 -13.08 7.77
CA VAL A 118 -9.74 -12.09 8.33
C VAL A 118 -10.30 -10.67 8.20
N ARG A 119 -10.39 -9.96 9.33
CA ARG A 119 -10.89 -8.57 9.44
C ARG A 119 -9.91 -7.70 10.20
N ILE A 120 -9.82 -6.44 9.79
CA ILE A 120 -9.10 -5.38 10.52
C ILE A 120 -10.08 -4.55 11.36
N ALA A 121 -11.33 -4.42 10.91
CA ALA A 121 -12.37 -3.64 11.57
C ALA A 121 -13.58 -4.50 11.94
N GLY A 122 -14.38 -4.03 12.90
CA GLY A 122 -15.60 -4.72 13.32
C GLY A 122 -16.76 -4.62 12.32
N ASN A 123 -17.76 -5.49 12.48
CA ASN A 123 -18.89 -5.67 11.55
C ASN A 123 -19.73 -4.40 11.33
N LYS A 124 -19.75 -3.48 12.30
CA LYS A 124 -20.52 -2.22 12.22
C LYS A 124 -19.87 -1.16 11.32
N VAL A 125 -18.61 -1.37 10.90
CA VAL A 125 -17.90 -0.41 10.03
C VAL A 125 -18.33 -0.61 8.58
N SER A 126 -18.81 0.47 7.95
CA SER A 126 -19.29 0.49 6.57
C SER A 126 -18.29 1.16 5.63
N GLY A 127 -18.25 0.68 4.38
CA GLY A 127 -17.33 1.17 3.35
C GLY A 127 -16.00 0.40 3.30
N PRO A 128 -15.42 0.22 2.11
CA PRO A 128 -14.23 -0.60 1.93
C PRO A 128 -12.98 0.01 2.57
N TYR A 129 -12.85 1.34 2.49
CA TYR A 129 -11.75 2.10 3.07
C TYR A 129 -11.76 2.11 4.60
N LYS A 130 -12.91 2.47 5.21
CA LYS A 130 -13.03 2.55 6.68
C LYS A 130 -12.68 1.24 7.40
N ARG A 131 -12.90 0.11 6.73
CA ARG A 131 -12.58 -1.22 7.26
C ARG A 131 -11.08 -1.52 7.34
N VAL A 132 -10.24 -0.70 6.70
CA VAL A 132 -8.78 -0.84 6.71
C VAL A 132 -8.08 0.40 7.24
N ASP A 133 -8.81 1.45 7.66
CA ASP A 133 -8.25 2.73 8.15
C ASP A 133 -7.17 2.50 9.22
N THR A 134 -7.46 1.68 10.23
CA THR A 134 -6.50 1.41 11.32
C THR A 134 -5.15 0.90 10.82
N LEU A 135 -5.14 -0.02 9.85
CA LEU A 135 -3.89 -0.52 9.27
C LEU A 135 -3.25 0.50 8.32
N SER A 136 -4.06 1.19 7.52
CA SER A 136 -3.60 2.20 6.57
C SER A 136 -2.93 3.38 7.28
N ASP A 137 -3.55 3.91 8.33
CA ASP A 137 -3.05 5.05 9.09
C ASP A 137 -1.75 4.67 9.82
N HIS A 138 -1.72 3.50 10.49
CA HIS A 138 -0.49 3.00 11.10
C HIS A 138 0.63 2.83 10.07
N ALA A 139 0.35 2.22 8.92
CA ALA A 139 1.37 2.04 7.88
C ALA A 139 1.90 3.38 7.35
N GLN A 140 1.05 4.39 7.20
CA GLN A 140 1.46 5.74 6.78
C GLN A 140 2.31 6.43 7.85
N ASP A 141 1.91 6.36 9.12
CA ASP A 141 2.66 6.98 10.22
C ASP A 141 4.01 6.29 10.42
N MET A 142 4.06 4.96 10.29
CA MET A 142 5.31 4.20 10.26
C MET A 142 6.20 4.60 9.09
N ASN A 143 5.66 4.72 7.87
CA ASN A 143 6.46 5.14 6.72
C ASN A 143 7.09 6.53 6.93
N LEU A 144 6.33 7.47 7.50
CA LEU A 144 6.81 8.83 7.78
C LEU A 144 7.81 8.89 8.93
N SER A 145 7.75 7.96 9.88
CA SER A 145 8.71 7.91 10.99
C SER A 145 10.04 7.28 10.57
N VAL A 146 10.02 6.29 9.68
CA VAL A 146 11.23 5.54 9.30
C VAL A 146 11.90 6.00 8.01
N TYR A 147 11.20 6.76 7.17
CA TYR A 147 11.73 7.23 5.91
C TYR A 147 11.47 8.73 5.72
N VAL A 148 12.56 9.49 5.66
CA VAL A 148 12.53 10.88 5.22
C VAL A 148 12.92 10.89 3.74
N PRO A 149 12.02 11.27 2.84
CA PRO A 149 12.36 11.28 1.42
C PRO A 149 13.40 12.37 1.12
N GLY A 150 14.11 12.20 0.02
CA GLY A 150 14.99 13.25 -0.51
C GLY A 150 14.18 14.43 -1.05
N ARG A 151 14.90 15.43 -1.58
CA ARG A 151 14.30 16.67 -2.09
C ARG A 151 13.19 16.42 -3.12
N ASP A 152 13.45 15.53 -4.07
CA ASP A 152 12.63 15.34 -5.27
C ASP A 152 11.57 14.28 -5.02
N LEU A 153 10.31 14.69 -5.11
CA LEU A 153 9.14 13.87 -4.86
C LEU A 153 8.32 13.75 -6.11
N ALA A 154 7.69 12.62 -6.29
CA ALA A 154 6.90 12.35 -7.46
C ALA A 154 5.54 11.82 -6.95
N ILE A 155 4.45 12.54 -7.29
CA ILE A 155 3.13 12.28 -6.72
C ILE A 155 2.16 11.99 -7.86
N ASP A 156 1.55 10.81 -7.79
CA ASP A 156 0.54 10.37 -8.74
C ASP A 156 -0.55 9.56 -8.02
N GLU A 157 -1.59 9.21 -8.77
CA GLU A 157 -2.65 8.31 -8.38
C GLU A 157 -2.32 6.86 -8.72
N CYS A 158 -2.61 5.94 -7.80
CA CYS A 158 -2.53 4.51 -8.10
C CYS A 158 -3.93 3.88 -8.14
N MET A 159 -4.07 2.81 -8.94
CA MET A 159 -5.32 2.05 -9.05
C MET A 159 -5.20 0.72 -8.33
N ILE A 160 -6.04 0.49 -7.33
CA ILE A 160 -6.19 -0.82 -6.69
C ILE A 160 -7.25 -1.59 -7.46
N ARG A 161 -6.83 -2.57 -8.27
CA ARG A 161 -7.75 -3.38 -9.10
C ARG A 161 -8.88 -3.97 -8.26
N TYR A 162 -10.12 -3.71 -8.67
CA TYR A 162 -11.30 -4.34 -8.09
C TYR A 162 -12.48 -4.23 -9.07
N GLU A 163 -13.01 -5.37 -9.50
CA GLU A 163 -14.11 -5.44 -10.47
C GLU A 163 -15.46 -5.80 -9.83
N GLY A 164 -15.49 -5.98 -8.51
CA GLY A 164 -16.73 -6.23 -7.78
C GLY A 164 -17.60 -4.98 -7.66
N ASN A 165 -18.86 -5.16 -7.26
CA ASN A 165 -19.77 -4.05 -7.06
C ASN A 165 -19.41 -3.27 -5.77
N ALA A 166 -18.87 -2.06 -5.93
CA ALA A 166 -18.64 -1.11 -4.84
C ALA A 166 -18.91 0.31 -5.35
N LYS A 167 -19.58 1.14 -4.55
CA LYS A 167 -19.93 2.53 -4.94
C LYS A 167 -18.70 3.41 -5.11
N GLU A 168 -17.62 3.07 -4.42
CA GLU A 168 -16.36 3.79 -4.39
C GLU A 168 -15.39 3.34 -5.49
N ALA A 169 -15.69 2.26 -6.21
CA ALA A 169 -14.90 1.82 -7.36
C ALA A 169 -15.12 2.77 -8.55
N THR A 170 -14.05 3.07 -9.29
CA THR A 170 -14.05 3.96 -10.44
C THR A 170 -13.43 3.24 -11.64
N THR A 171 -13.92 3.54 -12.84
CA THR A 171 -13.33 3.10 -14.09
C THR A 171 -12.61 4.26 -14.79
N VAL A 172 -11.33 4.08 -15.08
CA VAL A 172 -10.49 4.99 -15.86
C VAL A 172 -10.10 4.28 -17.15
N PRO A 173 -10.71 4.65 -18.30
CA PRO A 173 -10.34 4.10 -19.59
C PRO A 173 -8.84 4.32 -19.89
N ASN A 174 -8.24 3.40 -20.65
CA ASN A 174 -6.84 3.46 -21.11
C ASN A 174 -5.74 3.26 -20.04
N LYS A 175 -6.08 2.84 -18.80
CA LYS A 175 -5.10 2.34 -17.83
C LYS A 175 -4.96 0.81 -17.89
N PRO A 176 -3.76 0.24 -17.64
CA PRO A 176 -3.57 -1.22 -17.57
C PRO A 176 -4.51 -1.91 -16.60
N THR A 177 -4.82 -1.24 -15.48
CA THR A 177 -5.88 -1.62 -14.54
C THR A 177 -6.99 -0.56 -14.61
N PRO A 178 -8.04 -0.77 -15.44
CA PRO A 178 -9.02 0.26 -15.70
C PRO A 178 -10.05 0.42 -14.58
N THR A 179 -10.41 -0.65 -13.87
CA THR A 179 -11.49 -0.64 -12.86
C THR A 179 -10.97 -1.00 -11.48
N GLY A 180 -11.27 -0.15 -10.48
CA GLY A 180 -10.85 -0.39 -9.11
C GLY A 180 -11.02 0.80 -8.17
N PHE A 181 -10.39 0.71 -7.00
CA PHE A 181 -10.33 1.82 -6.04
C PHE A 181 -9.19 2.77 -6.41
N LYS A 182 -9.52 4.04 -6.64
CA LYS A 182 -8.52 5.08 -6.87
C LYS A 182 -7.91 5.48 -5.53
N HIS A 183 -6.65 5.16 -5.33
CA HIS A 183 -5.91 5.50 -4.13
C HIS A 183 -4.92 6.62 -4.42
N MET A 184 -4.79 7.54 -3.45
CA MET A 184 -3.90 8.69 -3.53
C MET A 184 -3.11 8.67 -2.22
N PRO A 185 -1.77 8.50 -2.26
CA PRO A 185 -0.97 8.44 -1.05
C PRO A 185 -1.28 9.63 -0.13
N GLY A 186 -1.40 9.41 1.18
CA GLY A 186 -1.56 10.46 2.21
C GLY A 186 -2.77 11.40 2.13
N ALA A 187 -3.67 11.23 1.16
CA ALA A 187 -5.08 11.53 1.39
C ALA A 187 -5.55 10.63 2.52
N GLY A 188 -6.51 11.07 3.36
CA GLY A 188 -7.28 10.05 4.07
C GLY A 188 -7.89 9.10 3.03
N ASN A 189 -8.36 7.91 3.42
CA ASN A 189 -8.71 6.83 2.50
C ASN A 189 -9.85 7.15 1.49
N SER A 190 -10.29 8.41 1.38
CA SER A 190 -10.96 8.97 0.22
C SER A 190 -10.41 10.37 -0.15
N PRO A 191 -10.18 10.67 -1.45
CA PRO A 191 -9.91 12.04 -1.92
C PRO A 191 -11.01 13.04 -1.53
N VAL A 192 -12.18 12.54 -1.14
CA VAL A 192 -13.41 13.29 -0.85
C VAL A 192 -13.31 14.08 0.46
N ASP A 193 -12.52 13.63 1.44
CA ASP A 193 -12.48 14.20 2.80
C ASP A 193 -11.45 15.34 2.96
N THR A 194 -10.71 15.67 1.89
CA THR A 194 -9.72 16.74 1.92
C THR A 194 -10.40 18.09 1.68
N LYS A 195 -10.38 18.98 2.67
CA LYS A 195 -10.88 20.36 2.54
C LYS A 195 -9.98 21.15 1.59
N THR A 196 -10.55 21.68 0.52
CA THR A 196 -9.82 22.55 -0.41
C THR A 196 -9.54 23.91 0.25
N PRO A 197 -8.29 24.40 0.24
CA PRO A 197 -7.97 25.76 0.67
C PRO A 197 -8.71 26.85 -0.14
N PRO A 198 -9.07 28.00 0.47
CA PRO A 198 -9.65 29.15 -0.23
C PRO A 198 -8.84 29.62 -1.44
N GLU A 199 -7.51 29.60 -1.32
CA GLU A 199 -6.55 29.96 -2.35
C GLU A 199 -6.63 29.02 -3.55
N LEU A 200 -7.10 27.78 -3.39
CA LEU A 200 -7.37 26.83 -4.47
C LEU A 200 -8.82 26.87 -4.96
N GLY A 201 -9.60 27.86 -4.52
CA GLY A 201 -10.94 28.14 -5.04
C GLY A 201 -12.08 27.54 -4.22
N SER A 202 -11.94 27.36 -2.90
CA SER A 202 -13.08 27.02 -2.06
C SER A 202 -14.05 28.21 -1.93
N SER A 203 -14.93 28.41 -2.90
CA SER A 203 -16.06 29.33 -2.76
C SER A 203 -17.33 28.57 -2.38
N LYS A 204 -18.10 29.10 -1.42
CA LYS A 204 -19.38 28.51 -0.94
C LYS A 204 -20.46 28.41 -2.04
N ARG A 205 -20.28 29.05 -3.21
CA ARG A 205 -21.29 29.12 -4.29
C ARG A 205 -21.02 28.23 -5.49
N SER A 206 -19.84 27.62 -5.61
CA SER A 206 -19.59 26.65 -6.67
C SER A 206 -19.94 25.26 -6.16
N GLY A 207 -21.03 24.67 -6.65
CA GLY A 207 -21.35 23.24 -6.51
C GLY A 207 -20.28 22.28 -7.06
N LYS A 208 -19.13 22.82 -7.47
CA LYS A 208 -17.87 22.15 -7.77
C LYS A 208 -16.83 22.68 -6.77
N GLY A 209 -16.72 22.06 -5.60
CA GLY A 209 -15.67 22.39 -4.63
C GLY A 209 -14.30 22.39 -5.33
N GLY A 210 -13.47 23.40 -5.07
CA GLY A 210 -12.17 23.58 -5.73
C GLY A 210 -11.31 22.31 -5.76
N ASN A 211 -10.30 22.26 -6.64
CA ASN A 211 -9.64 21.01 -7.07
C ASN A 211 -9.14 20.15 -5.87
N LYS A 212 -9.94 19.15 -5.48
CA LYS A 212 -9.65 18.27 -4.32
C LYS A 212 -8.32 17.54 -4.48
N THR A 213 -7.96 17.21 -5.72
CA THR A 213 -6.70 16.54 -6.06
C THR A 213 -5.48 17.39 -5.69
N GLN A 214 -5.56 18.71 -5.86
CA GLN A 214 -4.53 19.66 -5.43
C GLN A 214 -4.44 19.78 -3.90
N ALA A 215 -5.58 19.73 -3.21
CA ALA A 215 -5.61 19.75 -1.76
C ALA A 215 -4.91 18.52 -1.15
N VAL A 216 -5.04 17.36 -1.79
CA VAL A 216 -4.32 16.13 -1.40
C VAL A 216 -2.80 16.32 -1.51
N VAL A 217 -2.31 16.86 -2.63
CA VAL A 217 -0.86 17.11 -2.81
C VAL A 217 -0.30 18.00 -1.69
N LEU A 218 -1.02 19.06 -1.32
CA LEU A 218 -0.58 19.91 -0.21
C LEU A 218 -0.63 19.21 1.14
N LYS A 219 -1.67 18.40 1.39
CA LYS A 219 -1.77 17.61 2.61
C LYS A 219 -0.57 16.66 2.74
N LEU A 220 -0.20 15.99 1.65
CA LEU A 220 0.98 15.14 1.57
C LEU A 220 2.27 15.89 1.89
N LEU A 221 2.52 16.99 1.18
CA LEU A 221 3.74 17.78 1.35
C LEU A 221 3.89 18.33 2.78
N ARG A 222 2.76 18.71 3.40
CA ARG A 222 2.74 19.24 4.78
C ARG A 222 2.99 18.19 5.87
N ARG A 223 2.85 16.90 5.56
CA ARG A 223 3.20 15.81 6.50
C ARG A 223 4.70 15.56 6.57
N LEU A 224 5.46 16.05 5.58
CA LEU A 224 6.89 15.85 5.53
C LEU A 224 7.62 16.90 6.38
N PRO A 225 8.72 16.52 7.06
CA PRO A 225 9.51 17.47 7.83
C PRO A 225 10.13 18.50 6.88
N LEU A 226 9.95 19.79 7.18
CA LEU A 226 10.57 20.88 6.43
C LEU A 226 12.05 21.01 6.84
N PRO A 227 12.97 21.29 5.89
CA PRO A 227 14.36 21.55 6.23
C PRO A 227 14.49 22.82 7.08
N LEU A 228 15.47 22.84 8.00
CA LEU A 228 15.73 23.97 8.91
C LEU A 228 16.12 25.26 8.17
N THR A 229 16.67 25.14 6.96
CA THR A 229 17.08 26.28 6.12
C THR A 229 16.73 26.04 4.66
N GLY A 230 16.32 27.09 3.95
CA GLY A 230 16.00 27.04 2.52
C GLY A 230 14.55 26.67 2.23
N TYR A 231 14.26 26.46 0.95
CA TYR A 231 12.97 25.97 0.52
C TYR A 231 12.92 24.43 0.56
N GLY A 232 11.71 23.87 0.77
CA GLY A 232 11.50 22.45 1.06
C GLY A 232 11.58 21.52 -0.16
N TYR A 233 10.67 20.56 -0.23
CA TYR A 233 10.60 19.55 -1.28
C TYR A 233 10.23 20.13 -2.66
N HIS A 234 10.64 19.44 -3.73
CA HIS A 234 10.23 19.71 -5.10
C HIS A 234 9.37 18.55 -5.59
N CYS A 235 8.11 18.79 -5.95
CA CYS A 235 7.22 17.75 -6.46
C CYS A 235 7.05 17.77 -7.99
N PHE A 236 7.03 16.57 -8.57
CA PHE A 236 6.72 16.31 -9.97
C PHE A 236 5.30 15.74 -10.06
N LEU A 237 4.46 16.37 -10.88
CA LEU A 237 3.03 16.14 -10.93
C LEU A 237 2.52 15.94 -12.36
N ASP A 238 1.53 15.06 -12.53
CA ASP A 238 0.76 15.01 -13.78
C ASP A 238 -0.28 16.15 -13.87
N ASN A 239 -0.82 16.34 -15.07
CA ASN A 239 -1.83 17.33 -15.45
C ASN A 239 -3.11 17.30 -14.63
N LEU A 240 -3.42 16.20 -13.95
CA LEU A 240 -4.54 16.15 -13.03
C LEU A 240 -4.33 17.06 -11.81
N PHE A 241 -3.08 17.18 -11.36
CA PHE A 241 -2.73 17.80 -10.09
C PHE A 241 -2.27 19.25 -10.26
N ILE A 242 -1.93 19.71 -11.46
CA ILE A 242 -1.30 21.03 -11.64
C ILE A 242 -2.26 22.09 -12.18
N SER A 243 -2.09 23.32 -11.69
CA SER A 243 -2.60 24.55 -12.30
C SER A 243 -1.70 25.72 -11.94
N VAL A 244 -1.75 26.81 -12.70
CA VAL A 244 -0.93 28.01 -12.37
C VAL A 244 -1.24 28.52 -10.97
N LYS A 245 -2.53 28.52 -10.59
CA LYS A 245 -2.97 28.90 -9.24
C LYS A 245 -2.35 28.00 -8.15
N PHE A 246 -2.30 26.70 -8.41
CA PHE A 246 -1.71 25.73 -7.50
C PHE A 246 -0.20 25.92 -7.36
N VAL A 247 0.52 26.09 -8.47
CA VAL A 247 1.97 26.31 -8.47
C VAL A 247 2.32 27.57 -7.69
N SER A 248 1.59 28.68 -7.91
CA SER A 248 1.78 29.92 -7.16
C SER A 248 1.55 29.74 -5.66
N PHE A 249 0.51 28.97 -5.28
CA PHE A 249 0.21 28.70 -3.88
C PHE A 249 1.22 27.74 -3.22
N ALA A 250 1.59 26.64 -3.88
CA ALA A 250 2.61 25.72 -3.38
C ALA A 250 3.96 26.44 -3.18
N ARG A 251 4.31 27.36 -4.08
CA ARG A 251 5.48 28.22 -3.93
C ARG A 251 5.40 29.13 -2.70
N SER A 252 4.25 29.73 -2.41
CA SER A 252 4.08 30.55 -1.19
C SER A 252 4.16 29.72 0.09
N GLN A 253 3.91 28.41 0.00
CA GLN A 253 4.09 27.43 1.07
C GLN A 253 5.51 26.85 1.13
N GLY A 254 6.41 27.29 0.24
CA GLY A 254 7.82 26.89 0.24
C GLY A 254 8.14 25.60 -0.53
N PHE A 255 7.23 25.09 -1.35
CA PHE A 255 7.42 23.89 -2.17
C PHE A 255 7.71 24.22 -3.64
N GLY A 256 8.64 23.47 -4.24
CA GLY A 256 8.86 23.48 -5.69
C GLY A 256 7.85 22.59 -6.39
N VAL A 257 7.39 22.96 -7.60
CA VAL A 257 6.46 22.16 -8.39
C VAL A 257 6.88 22.18 -9.86
N THR A 258 6.92 21.00 -10.48
CA THR A 258 7.05 20.80 -11.92
C THR A 258 5.97 19.83 -12.38
N GLY A 259 5.39 20.05 -13.56
CA GLY A 259 4.41 19.11 -14.10
C GLY A 259 3.86 19.52 -15.46
N THR A 260 3.19 18.57 -16.10
CA THR A 260 2.47 18.80 -17.36
C THR A 260 1.15 19.48 -17.06
N CYS A 261 0.72 20.49 -17.82
CA CYS A 261 -0.50 21.24 -17.51
C CYS A 261 -1.48 21.26 -18.69
N ARG A 262 -2.78 21.25 -18.40
CA ARG A 262 -3.84 21.39 -19.41
C ARG A 262 -3.90 22.82 -19.92
N THR A 263 -4.35 23.02 -21.16
CA THR A 263 -4.47 24.35 -21.77
C THR A 263 -5.42 25.28 -21.01
N ASN A 264 -6.38 24.74 -20.27
CA ASN A 264 -7.32 25.49 -19.45
C ASN A 264 -6.84 25.74 -18.00
N SER A 265 -5.56 25.49 -17.68
CA SER A 265 -5.02 25.57 -16.32
C SER A 265 -4.57 26.98 -15.88
N GLY A 266 -4.92 28.01 -16.66
CA GLY A 266 -4.58 29.41 -16.39
C GLY A 266 -3.18 29.82 -16.87
N ILE A 267 -2.62 29.08 -17.85
CA ILE A 267 -1.33 29.38 -18.49
C ILE A 267 -1.42 30.73 -19.20
N VAL A 268 -0.31 31.47 -19.22
CA VAL A 268 -0.16 32.72 -19.97
C VAL A 268 -0.48 32.51 -21.46
N LYS A 269 -1.13 33.49 -22.07
CA LYS A 269 -1.79 33.38 -23.37
C LYS A 269 -0.80 33.10 -24.50
N GLU A 270 0.39 33.65 -24.38
CA GLU A 270 1.50 33.56 -25.33
C GLU A 270 1.95 32.10 -25.50
N LEU A 271 2.02 31.30 -24.43
CA LEU A 271 2.37 29.88 -24.52
C LEU A 271 1.25 29.06 -25.17
N LEU A 272 -0.01 29.45 -24.97
CA LEU A 272 -1.16 28.82 -25.63
C LEU A 272 -1.20 29.16 -27.13
N GLU A 273 -0.83 30.38 -27.50
CA GLU A 273 -0.70 30.82 -28.89
C GLU A 273 0.46 30.10 -29.59
N LEU A 274 1.62 29.97 -28.93
CA LEU A 274 2.76 29.19 -29.42
C LEU A 274 2.39 27.72 -29.68
N LYS A 275 1.68 27.06 -28.74
CA LYS A 275 1.19 25.68 -28.93
C LYS A 275 0.21 25.55 -30.10
N LYS A 276 -0.59 26.57 -30.40
CA LYS A 276 -1.51 26.56 -31.55
C LYS A 276 -0.78 26.77 -32.88
N SER A 277 0.31 27.53 -32.87
CA SER A 277 1.16 27.73 -34.05
C SER A 277 2.07 26.54 -34.34
N ASP A 278 2.30 25.68 -33.36
CA ASP A 278 3.10 24.46 -33.48
C ASP A 278 2.32 23.33 -34.17
N LYS A 279 2.02 23.52 -35.46
CA LYS A 279 1.22 22.58 -36.25
C LYS A 279 2.00 21.33 -36.72
N ASN A 280 3.33 21.38 -36.64
CA ASN A 280 4.24 20.39 -37.23
C ASN A 280 5.36 19.91 -36.27
N ASP A 281 5.24 20.12 -34.95
CA ASP A 281 6.35 19.90 -33.99
C ASP A 281 7.64 20.58 -34.50
N VAL A 282 7.57 21.90 -34.75
CA VAL A 282 8.70 22.69 -35.28
C VAL A 282 9.82 22.81 -34.24
N ILE A 283 9.51 22.49 -32.98
CA ILE A 283 10.50 22.23 -31.94
C ILE A 283 11.01 20.79 -32.15
N PRO A 284 12.32 20.58 -32.41
CA PRO A 284 12.86 19.24 -32.60
C PRO A 284 12.48 18.31 -31.43
N TRP A 285 11.85 17.17 -31.74
CA TRP A 285 11.58 16.12 -30.76
C TRP A 285 12.87 15.78 -30.02
N GLY A 286 12.90 15.99 -28.70
CA GLY A 286 14.09 15.79 -27.85
C GLY A 286 14.81 17.07 -27.39
N GLN A 287 14.41 18.27 -27.83
CA GLN A 287 14.88 19.51 -27.20
C GLN A 287 14.06 19.85 -25.95
N LEU A 288 14.62 19.54 -24.79
CA LEU A 288 14.13 19.88 -23.47
C LEU A 288 15.30 20.49 -22.68
N TRP A 289 15.20 21.76 -22.26
CA TRP A 289 16.09 22.27 -21.22
C TRP A 289 15.54 21.83 -19.88
N SER A 290 15.95 20.64 -19.45
CA SER A 290 15.67 20.08 -18.14
C SER A 290 16.86 19.27 -17.67
N TYR A 291 17.17 19.35 -16.38
CA TYR A 291 17.90 18.27 -15.72
C TYR A 291 16.91 17.14 -15.42
N PRO A 292 17.08 15.93 -15.99
CA PRO A 292 16.29 14.79 -15.56
C PRO A 292 16.65 14.47 -14.10
N THR A 293 15.64 14.18 -13.28
CA THR A 293 15.84 13.35 -12.09
C THR A 293 16.19 11.95 -12.57
N ILE A 294 17.29 11.37 -12.08
CA ILE A 294 17.89 10.12 -12.56
C ILE A 294 16.98 8.88 -12.34
N ASP A 295 15.83 8.99 -11.67
CA ASP A 295 15.33 7.83 -10.91
C ASP A 295 13.92 7.31 -11.20
N GLY A 296 13.15 7.81 -12.18
CA GLY A 296 11.88 7.16 -12.62
C GLY A 296 10.90 6.71 -11.51
N ALA A 297 10.90 7.40 -10.36
CA ALA A 297 10.58 6.76 -9.07
C ALA A 297 9.10 6.44 -8.82
N ILE A 298 8.16 7.02 -9.59
CA ILE A 298 6.71 6.70 -9.44
C ILE A 298 6.42 5.36 -10.11
N ASP A 299 6.87 5.19 -11.35
CA ASP A 299 6.73 3.92 -12.07
C ASP A 299 7.51 2.81 -11.37
N GLU A 300 8.62 3.13 -10.66
CA GLU A 300 9.35 2.14 -9.88
C GLU A 300 8.48 1.50 -8.78
N ALA A 301 7.64 2.27 -8.08
CA ALA A 301 6.77 1.72 -7.04
C ALA A 301 5.69 0.78 -7.63
N ASP A 302 4.98 1.25 -8.65
CA ASP A 302 3.99 0.44 -9.35
C ASP A 302 4.63 -0.78 -10.03
N HIS A 303 5.83 -0.63 -10.58
CA HIS A 303 6.61 -1.72 -11.17
C HIS A 303 7.13 -2.69 -10.12
N LEU A 304 7.62 -2.26 -8.95
CA LEU A 304 8.05 -3.15 -7.87
C LEU A 304 6.88 -3.93 -7.27
N ILE A 305 5.70 -3.29 -7.20
CA ILE A 305 4.45 -3.96 -6.87
C ILE A 305 4.12 -4.97 -7.99
N ALA A 306 4.07 -4.56 -9.25
CA ALA A 306 3.69 -5.38 -10.40
C ALA A 306 4.66 -6.53 -10.74
N GLN A 307 5.96 -6.35 -10.54
CA GLN A 307 7.01 -7.37 -10.70
C GLN A 307 6.79 -8.57 -9.76
N ASN A 308 6.02 -8.38 -8.69
CA ASN A 308 5.58 -9.45 -7.78
C ASN A 308 4.06 -9.60 -7.78
N SER A 309 3.42 -9.42 -8.95
CA SER A 309 1.98 -9.61 -9.19
C SER A 309 1.49 -11.06 -9.06
N GLY A 310 2.36 -11.99 -8.66
CA GLY A 310 2.01 -13.39 -8.42
C GLY A 310 0.95 -13.65 -7.35
N LEU A 311 0.55 -12.62 -6.62
CA LEU A 311 -0.59 -12.69 -5.73
C LEU A 311 -1.90 -12.76 -6.50
N ARG A 312 -2.65 -13.82 -6.22
CA ARG A 312 -4.00 -14.07 -6.73
C ARG A 312 -4.89 -12.85 -6.56
N GLU A 313 -5.68 -12.56 -7.60
CA GLU A 313 -6.73 -11.55 -7.54
C GLU A 313 -7.66 -11.80 -6.35
N VAL A 314 -7.86 -10.79 -5.52
CA VAL A 314 -8.86 -10.83 -4.45
C VAL A 314 -10.23 -10.63 -5.07
N ARG A 315 -10.91 -11.74 -5.36
CA ARG A 315 -12.24 -11.74 -5.98
C ARG A 315 -13.39 -11.40 -5.02
N ARG A 316 -13.09 -11.04 -3.77
CA ARG A 316 -14.10 -10.90 -2.71
C ARG A 316 -13.87 -9.63 -1.91
N GLY A 317 -14.92 -8.81 -1.78
CA GLY A 317 -15.01 -7.68 -0.86
C GLY A 317 -14.04 -6.52 -1.12
N GLY A 318 -14.57 -5.33 -1.36
CA GLY A 318 -13.74 -4.14 -1.63
C GLY A 318 -12.66 -3.86 -0.58
N HIS A 319 -12.99 -4.02 0.72
CA HIS A 319 -12.02 -3.86 1.81
C HIS A 319 -10.87 -4.89 1.77
N GLN A 320 -11.11 -6.13 1.32
CA GLN A 320 -10.06 -7.15 1.23
C GLN A 320 -9.12 -6.84 0.06
N ALA A 321 -9.62 -6.27 -1.04
CA ALA A 321 -8.77 -5.80 -2.12
C ALA A 321 -7.83 -4.68 -1.67
N ILE A 322 -8.33 -3.73 -0.85
CA ILE A 322 -7.51 -2.65 -0.29
C ILE A 322 -6.53 -3.18 0.75
N GLU A 323 -6.97 -4.05 1.69
CA GLU A 323 -6.08 -4.70 2.65
C GLU A 323 -4.92 -5.41 1.94
N HIS A 324 -5.24 -6.14 0.89
CA HIS A 324 -4.26 -6.88 0.13
C HIS A 324 -3.24 -5.97 -0.56
N TRP A 325 -3.69 -4.82 -1.06
CA TRP A 325 -2.80 -3.80 -1.62
C TRP A 325 -1.91 -3.17 -0.54
N ILE A 326 -2.48 -2.80 0.62
CA ILE A 326 -1.70 -2.27 1.77
C ILE A 326 -0.66 -3.30 2.22
N PHE A 327 -1.03 -4.57 2.31
CA PHE A 327 -0.14 -5.66 2.66
C PHE A 327 1.05 -5.76 1.69
N ARG A 328 0.81 -5.63 0.38
CA ARG A 328 1.88 -5.63 -0.63
C ARG A 328 2.79 -4.41 -0.49
N LEU A 329 2.21 -3.24 -0.28
CA LEU A 329 2.96 -2.01 -0.06
C LEU A 329 3.89 -2.16 1.15
N ILE A 330 3.38 -2.70 2.26
CA ILE A 330 4.19 -2.99 3.46
C ILE A 330 5.35 -3.94 3.14
N LEU A 331 5.10 -5.03 2.41
CA LEU A 331 6.18 -5.97 2.03
C LEU A 331 7.26 -5.31 1.15
N VAL A 332 6.87 -4.45 0.21
CA VAL A 332 7.81 -3.69 -0.62
C VAL A 332 8.59 -2.69 0.23
N ASN A 333 7.94 -1.98 1.14
CA ASN A 333 8.59 -1.05 2.06
C ASN A 333 9.59 -1.78 2.96
N CYS A 334 9.22 -2.93 3.53
CA CYS A 334 10.14 -3.77 4.31
C CYS A 334 11.38 -4.15 3.48
N TYR A 335 11.19 -4.62 2.24
CA TYR A 335 12.31 -4.94 1.36
C TYR A 335 13.19 -3.72 1.03
N LEU A 336 12.59 -2.56 0.75
CA LEU A 336 13.33 -1.34 0.44
C LEU A 336 14.10 -0.82 1.66
N LEU A 337 13.52 -0.87 2.85
CA LEU A 337 14.18 -0.55 4.11
C LEU A 337 15.36 -1.49 4.33
N ALA A 338 15.13 -2.80 4.22
CA ALA A 338 16.19 -3.80 4.31
C ALA A 338 17.30 -3.51 3.31
N LYS A 339 16.99 -3.22 2.04
CA LYS A 339 17.98 -2.99 0.98
C LYS A 339 18.75 -1.67 1.11
N ARG A 340 18.08 -0.59 1.56
CA ARG A 340 18.62 0.78 1.50
C ARG A 340 19.11 1.31 2.84
N ALA A 341 18.76 0.68 3.97
CA ALA A 341 19.26 1.09 5.28
C ALA A 341 20.78 1.00 5.34
N LYS A 342 21.42 1.98 5.97
CA LYS A 342 22.85 1.92 6.29
C LYS A 342 23.01 1.05 7.54
N VAL A 343 23.84 0.02 7.44
CA VAL A 343 24.18 -0.87 8.56
C VAL A 343 25.68 -0.66 8.82
N GLU A 344 26.05 -0.37 10.06
CA GLU A 344 27.46 -0.08 10.42
C GLU A 344 28.36 -1.31 10.26
N GLU A 345 27.81 -2.50 10.55
CA GLU A 345 28.48 -3.77 10.39
C GLU A 345 28.27 -4.38 9.00
N LEU A 346 29.13 -5.34 8.65
CA LEU A 346 28.98 -6.12 7.44
C LEU A 346 27.68 -6.93 7.50
N ARG A 347 26.78 -6.67 6.56
CA ARG A 347 25.42 -7.22 6.56
C ARG A 347 25.41 -8.74 6.75
N LYS A 348 24.67 -9.20 7.75
CA LYS A 348 24.49 -10.62 8.09
C LYS A 348 23.55 -11.29 7.10
N LEU A 349 22.51 -10.57 6.68
CA LEU A 349 21.57 -11.05 5.67
C LEU A 349 22.03 -10.64 4.27
N ARG A 350 22.14 -11.63 3.37
CA ARG A 350 22.34 -11.39 1.93
C ARG A 350 21.15 -11.96 1.18
N PHE A 351 20.27 -11.08 0.72
CA PHE A 351 19.24 -11.40 -0.26
C PHE A 351 19.51 -10.58 -1.53
N ARG A 352 19.32 -11.21 -2.69
CA ARG A 352 19.58 -10.65 -4.02
C ARG A 352 18.30 -10.16 -4.69
N SER A 353 17.13 -10.52 -4.15
CA SER A 353 15.82 -10.24 -4.74
C SER A 353 14.73 -10.07 -3.69
N GLN A 354 13.59 -9.52 -4.12
CA GLN A 354 12.37 -9.48 -3.29
C GLN A 354 11.89 -10.89 -2.90
N GLN A 355 12.06 -11.88 -3.77
CA GLN A 355 11.64 -13.26 -3.51
C GLN A 355 12.46 -13.88 -2.38
N GLU A 356 13.78 -13.70 -2.39
CA GLU A 356 14.67 -14.18 -1.32
C GLU A 356 14.35 -13.50 0.02
N PHE A 357 14.11 -12.18 0.02
CA PHE A 357 13.67 -11.45 1.22
C PHE A 357 12.37 -12.04 1.79
N ARG A 358 11.38 -12.30 0.93
CA ARG A 358 10.09 -12.88 1.35
C ARG A 358 10.23 -14.30 1.86
N ARG A 359 11.14 -15.10 1.32
CA ARG A 359 11.42 -16.45 1.84
C ARG A 359 11.95 -16.40 3.27
N LEU A 360 12.90 -15.51 3.55
CA LEU A 360 13.43 -15.32 4.90
C LEU A 360 12.37 -14.80 5.87
N LEU A 361 11.50 -13.89 5.42
CA LEU A 361 10.35 -13.44 6.20
C LEU A 361 9.38 -14.58 6.52
N VAL A 362 9.10 -15.48 5.58
CA VAL A 362 8.25 -16.66 5.81
C VAL A 362 8.85 -17.56 6.90
N GLU A 363 10.16 -17.83 6.86
CA GLU A 363 10.87 -18.60 7.89
C GLU A 363 10.79 -17.92 9.27
N GLY A 364 10.96 -16.59 9.32
CA GLY A 364 10.80 -15.80 10.54
C GLY A 364 9.39 -15.86 11.12
N LEU A 365 8.35 -15.74 10.28
CA LEU A 365 6.95 -15.80 10.72
C LEU A 365 6.56 -17.18 11.28
N ILE A 366 7.07 -18.26 10.67
CA ILE A 366 6.87 -19.62 11.19
C ILE A 366 7.52 -19.77 12.57
N SER A 367 8.73 -19.24 12.75
CA SER A 367 9.44 -19.28 14.03
C SER A 367 8.69 -18.47 15.10
N LYS A 368 8.24 -17.26 14.75
CA LYS A 368 7.40 -16.40 15.60
C LYS A 368 6.10 -17.09 16.05
N ALA A 369 5.46 -17.81 15.13
CA ALA A 369 4.26 -18.58 15.45
C ALA A 369 4.55 -19.66 16.50
N LYS A 370 5.62 -20.45 16.32
CA LYS A 370 6.04 -21.49 17.27
C LYS A 370 6.33 -20.92 18.66
N GLU A 371 7.03 -19.79 18.75
CA GLU A 371 7.30 -19.11 20.03
C GLU A 371 6.01 -18.68 20.75
N THR A 372 5.03 -18.20 19.99
CA THR A 372 3.74 -17.74 20.54
C THR A 372 2.95 -18.88 21.18
N ILE A 373 3.03 -20.09 20.61
CA ILE A 373 2.42 -21.30 21.16
C ILE A 373 3.06 -21.65 22.50
N VAL A 374 4.39 -21.60 22.60
CA VAL A 374 5.13 -21.95 23.83
C VAL A 374 4.76 -20.99 24.97
N ARG A 375 4.58 -19.70 24.68
CA ARG A 375 4.22 -18.68 25.66
C ARG A 375 2.74 -18.71 26.07
N SER A 376 1.89 -19.41 25.33
CA SER A 376 0.46 -19.57 25.62
C SER A 376 0.19 -21.00 26.08
N PRO A 377 0.37 -21.34 27.37
CA PRO A 377 0.09 -22.70 27.85
C PRO A 377 -1.38 -23.04 27.53
N LYS A 378 -1.58 -24.21 26.92
CA LYS A 378 -2.90 -24.73 26.50
C LYS A 378 -3.91 -24.50 27.62
N LYS A 379 -4.90 -23.63 27.40
CA LYS A 379 -6.14 -23.69 28.17
C LYS A 379 -6.70 -25.10 27.95
N ARG A 380 -6.61 -25.96 28.98
CA ARG A 380 -7.29 -27.25 28.98
C ARG A 380 -8.77 -26.97 28.73
N VAL A 381 -9.25 -27.31 27.55
CA VAL A 381 -10.68 -27.42 27.31
C VAL A 381 -11.14 -28.56 28.20
N ALA A 382 -11.91 -28.23 29.23
CA ALA A 382 -12.60 -29.22 30.04
C ALA A 382 -13.52 -29.99 29.09
N VAL A 383 -13.22 -31.28 28.90
CA VAL A 383 -14.16 -32.22 28.32
C VAL A 383 -15.26 -32.37 29.36
N VAL A 384 -16.40 -31.72 29.11
CA VAL A 384 -17.63 -32.03 29.85
C VAL A 384 -18.15 -33.33 29.24
N SER A 385 -18.09 -34.38 30.06
CA SER A 385 -18.58 -35.74 29.84
C SER A 385 -20.07 -35.82 29.61
#